data_AF-A0A1N6LXU2-F1
#
_entry.id   AF-A0A1N6LXU2-F1
#
_cell.length_a   1.000
_cell.length_b   1.000
_cell.length_c   1.000
_cell.angle_alpha   90.00
_cell.angle_beta   90.00
_cell.angle_gamma   90.00
#
_symmetry.space_group_name_H-M   'P 1'
#
loop_
_entity.id
_entity.type
_entity.pdbx_description
1 polymer ?
#
loop_
_entity_poly.entity_id
_entity_poly.type
_entity_poly.pdbx_seq_one_letter_code
_entity_poly.pdbx_strand_id
1 'polypeptide(L)'
;MCRFNIQKFLLPLDNSLFTRIRPLIYGPREMVKPHLHLCIARGEDVHYLKRFGLDHVWGKIYFISLHIWLVNRRFHANRNRIRKIVIWDMLWEYIRYLMFNIEVREGNFGKTLKKVQEQVYGLSLALDQSLDTCQLEAEQLAAMKYALWVFLYNMDKQMEYSNALMNVTMYVMDMNNFIALLPKEEFKQGAFIWPH
;
A
#
# COMPACT_ATOMS: atom_id res chain seq x y z
N MET A 1 -6.94 19.30 -5.84
CA MET A 1 -5.64 19.55 -6.52
C MET A 1 -4.50 19.34 -5.53
N CYS A 2 -3.64 18.35 -5.77
CA CYS A 2 -2.62 17.91 -4.81
C CYS A 2 -1.40 18.86 -4.79
N ARG A 3 -0.93 19.21 -3.58
CA ARG A 3 0.06 20.25 -3.27
C ARG A 3 1.50 19.72 -3.14
N PHE A 4 1.85 18.61 -3.76
CA PHE A 4 3.19 18.05 -3.61
C PHE A 4 4.17 18.67 -4.62
N ASN A 5 5.22 19.31 -4.10
CA ASN A 5 6.41 19.55 -4.91
C ASN A 5 7.18 18.21 -5.01
N ILE A 6 6.84 17.41 -6.03
CA ILE A 6 7.32 16.03 -6.23
C ILE A 6 8.84 15.93 -6.17
N GLN A 7 9.56 16.95 -6.68
CA GLN A 7 11.03 16.97 -6.70
C GLN A 7 11.67 16.80 -5.32
N LYS A 8 10.99 17.23 -4.25
CA LYS A 8 11.48 17.07 -2.87
C LYS A 8 11.46 15.63 -2.36
N PHE A 9 10.75 14.74 -3.05
CA PHE A 9 10.53 13.36 -2.64
C PHE A 9 11.25 12.36 -3.54
N LEU A 10 11.96 12.82 -4.57
CA LEU A 10 12.73 11.96 -5.46
C LEU A 10 14.12 11.72 -4.90
N LEU A 11 14.57 10.47 -4.99
CA LEU A 11 15.95 10.12 -4.71
C LEU A 11 16.74 10.17 -6.03
N PRO A 12 18.05 10.48 -5.98
CA PRO A 12 18.89 10.45 -7.18
C PRO A 12 18.79 9.10 -7.88
N LEU A 13 18.60 9.14 -9.20
CA LEU A 13 18.66 7.92 -10.02
C LEU A 13 20.11 7.45 -10.11
N ASP A 14 20.34 6.18 -9.81
CA ASP A 14 21.62 5.55 -10.12
C ASP A 14 21.64 5.15 -11.61
N ASN A 15 22.38 5.90 -12.42
CA ASN A 15 22.53 5.64 -13.85
C ASN A 15 23.73 4.77 -14.20
N SER A 16 24.37 4.14 -13.21
CA SER A 16 25.53 3.27 -13.41
C SER A 16 25.24 2.11 -14.37
N LEU A 17 26.31 1.59 -14.99
CA LEU A 17 26.24 0.38 -15.82
C LEU A 17 25.56 -0.77 -15.07
N PHE A 18 25.87 -0.90 -13.76
CA PHE A 18 25.29 -1.90 -12.88
C PHE A 18 23.77 -1.78 -12.79
N THR A 19 23.22 -0.57 -12.64
CA THR A 19 21.77 -0.35 -12.60
C THR A 19 21.09 -0.63 -13.94
N ARG A 20 21.78 -0.36 -15.05
CA ARG A 20 21.27 -0.65 -16.41
C ARG A 20 21.22 -2.14 -16.71
N ILE A 21 22.20 -2.92 -16.25
CA ILE A 21 22.24 -4.37 -16.43
C ILE A 21 21.49 -5.12 -15.34
N ARG A 22 21.11 -4.44 -14.23
CA ARG A 22 20.36 -5.02 -13.11
C ARG A 22 19.13 -5.83 -13.58
N PRO A 23 18.27 -5.34 -14.51
CA PRO A 23 17.12 -6.12 -14.98
C PRO A 23 17.49 -7.40 -15.74
N LEU A 24 18.70 -7.50 -16.28
CA LEU A 24 19.20 -8.67 -17.02
C LEU A 24 19.79 -9.73 -16.08
N ILE A 25 20.27 -9.31 -14.91
CA ILE A 25 20.94 -10.18 -13.92
C ILE A 25 19.96 -10.63 -12.82
N TYR A 26 19.06 -9.73 -12.41
CA TYR A 26 18.20 -9.94 -11.26
C TYR A 26 16.78 -10.33 -11.66
N GLY A 27 16.24 -11.31 -10.94
CA GLY A 27 14.86 -11.74 -11.13
C GLY A 27 13.82 -10.68 -10.74
N PRO A 28 12.55 -10.88 -11.12
CA PRO A 28 11.46 -9.93 -10.87
C PRO A 28 11.32 -9.45 -9.42
N ARG A 29 11.62 -10.30 -8.43
CA ARG A 29 11.56 -9.99 -7.00
C ARG A 29 12.53 -8.88 -6.60
N GLU A 30 13.77 -8.96 -7.06
CA GLU A 30 14.81 -7.97 -6.75
C GLU A 30 14.56 -6.61 -7.38
N MET A 31 13.74 -6.56 -8.45
CA MET A 31 13.29 -5.32 -9.06
C MET A 31 12.13 -4.65 -8.30
N VAL A 32 11.45 -5.37 -7.42
CA VAL A 32 10.27 -4.94 -6.67
C VAL A 32 10.59 -4.73 -5.18
N LYS A 33 11.67 -5.34 -4.69
CA LYS A 33 12.17 -5.23 -3.32
C LYS A 33 12.27 -3.78 -2.80
N PRO A 34 12.75 -2.78 -3.57
CA PRO A 34 12.75 -1.38 -3.10
C PRO A 34 11.35 -0.88 -2.74
N HIS A 35 10.34 -1.18 -3.57
CA HIS A 35 8.94 -0.81 -3.30
C HIS A 35 8.40 -1.48 -2.05
N LEU A 36 8.68 -2.78 -1.88
CA LEU A 36 8.26 -3.49 -0.69
C LEU A 36 8.86 -2.86 0.58
N HIS A 37 10.16 -2.54 0.56
CA HIS A 37 10.82 -1.88 1.69
C HIS A 37 10.19 -0.51 1.99
N LEU A 38 9.87 0.29 0.96
CA LEU A 38 9.17 1.57 1.14
C LEU A 38 7.78 1.37 1.76
N CYS A 39 7.02 0.37 1.32
CA CYS A 39 5.70 0.06 1.87
C CYS A 39 5.77 -0.45 3.32
N ILE A 40 6.75 -1.30 3.64
CA ILE A 40 6.97 -1.81 5.00
C ILE A 40 7.39 -0.66 5.92
N ALA A 41 8.44 0.08 5.56
CA ALA A 41 8.95 1.18 6.38
C ALA A 41 7.84 2.20 6.71
N ARG A 42 6.99 2.52 5.72
CA ARG A 42 5.85 3.41 5.94
C ARG A 42 4.73 2.79 6.75
N GLY A 43 4.41 1.53 6.49
CA GLY A 43 3.38 0.80 7.22
C GLY A 43 3.74 0.50 8.68
N GLU A 44 5.01 0.68 9.05
CA GLU A 44 5.55 0.49 10.40
C GLU A 44 5.76 1.80 11.16
N ASP A 45 5.46 2.94 10.55
CA ASP A 45 5.58 4.24 11.19
C ASP A 45 4.55 4.40 12.31
N VAL A 46 5.04 4.39 13.55
CA VAL A 46 4.25 4.46 14.78
C VAL A 46 3.38 5.72 14.83
N HIS A 47 3.82 6.83 14.24
CA HIS A 47 3.05 8.07 14.24
C HIS A 47 1.74 7.90 13.46
N TYR A 48 1.79 7.33 12.25
CA TYR A 48 0.59 7.10 11.45
C TYR A 48 -0.28 5.99 12.03
N LEU A 49 0.33 4.91 12.50
CA LEU A 49 -0.43 3.82 13.13
C LEU A 49 -1.25 4.34 14.32
N LYS A 50 -0.66 5.14 15.20
CA LYS A 50 -1.41 5.77 16.31
C LYS A 50 -2.44 6.78 15.82
N ARG A 51 -2.08 7.65 14.87
CA ARG A 51 -2.99 8.66 14.31
C ARG A 51 -4.24 8.04 13.68
N PHE A 52 -4.11 6.84 13.11
CA PHE A 52 -5.19 6.12 12.47
C PHE A 52 -5.82 5.05 13.38
N GLY A 53 -5.35 4.87 14.62
CA GLY A 53 -5.87 3.81 15.50
C GLY A 53 -5.63 2.39 14.95
N LEU A 54 -4.48 2.17 14.31
CA LEU A 54 -4.04 0.91 13.71
C LEU A 54 -2.80 0.35 14.43
N ASP A 55 -2.54 0.77 15.66
CA ASP A 55 -1.38 0.42 16.49
C ASP A 55 -1.47 -1.00 17.10
N HIS A 56 -1.92 -1.95 16.28
CA HIS A 56 -1.93 -3.38 16.56
C HIS A 56 -1.42 -4.15 15.34
N VAL A 57 -1.04 -5.42 15.53
CA VAL A 57 -0.38 -6.22 14.48
C VAL A 57 -1.18 -6.28 13.18
N TRP A 58 -2.48 -6.53 13.27
CA TRP A 58 -3.35 -6.59 12.08
C TRP A 58 -3.51 -5.23 11.41
N GLY A 59 -3.58 -4.14 12.18
CA GLY A 59 -3.68 -2.78 11.67
C GLY A 59 -2.45 -2.41 10.85
N LYS A 60 -1.26 -2.76 11.35
CA LYS A 60 0.00 -2.67 10.61
C LYS A 60 -0.01 -3.48 9.32
N ILE A 61 -0.48 -4.74 9.34
CA ILE A 61 -0.60 -5.56 8.12
C ILE A 61 -1.52 -4.90 7.08
N TYR A 62 -2.69 -4.43 7.50
CA TYR A 62 -3.62 -3.74 6.59
C TYR A 62 -3.04 -2.41 6.08
N PHE A 63 -2.34 -1.66 6.91
CA PHE A 63 -1.70 -0.41 6.50
C PHE A 63 -0.56 -0.62 5.51
N ILE A 64 0.28 -1.66 5.69
CA ILE A 64 1.27 -2.05 4.68
C ILE A 64 0.56 -2.44 3.37
N SER A 65 -0.53 -3.22 3.48
CA SER A 65 -1.29 -3.69 2.31
C SER A 65 -1.90 -2.54 1.51
N LEU A 66 -2.32 -1.45 2.17
CA LEU A 66 -2.75 -0.21 1.50
C LEU A 66 -1.64 0.40 0.64
N HIS A 67 -0.41 0.48 1.14
CA HIS A 67 0.73 1.00 0.35
C HIS A 67 1.09 0.06 -0.81
N ILE A 68 0.99 -1.25 -0.59
CA ILE A 68 1.17 -2.23 -1.65
C ILE A 68 0.12 -2.03 -2.74
N TRP A 69 -1.15 -1.83 -2.39
CA TRP A 69 -2.21 -1.51 -3.34
C TRP A 69 -1.93 -0.21 -4.11
N LEU A 70 -1.50 0.87 -3.46
CA LEU A 70 -1.11 2.13 -4.11
C LEU A 70 -0.02 1.92 -5.18
N VAL A 71 1.06 1.22 -4.81
CA VAL A 71 2.15 0.85 -5.73
C VAL A 71 1.63 -0.06 -6.85
N ASN A 72 0.74 -1.00 -6.51
CA ASN A 72 0.15 -1.94 -7.46
C ASN A 72 -0.66 -1.24 -8.55
N ARG A 73 -1.49 -0.26 -8.17
CA ARG A 73 -2.23 0.58 -9.11
C ARG A 73 -1.29 1.27 -10.09
N ARG A 74 -0.17 1.81 -9.61
CA ARG A 74 0.82 2.44 -10.49
C ARG A 74 1.55 1.46 -11.41
N PHE A 75 1.85 0.24 -10.95
CA PHE A 75 2.33 -0.82 -11.84
C PHE A 75 1.30 -1.17 -12.92
N HIS A 76 0.02 -1.22 -12.56
CA HIS A 76 -1.06 -1.49 -13.51
C HIS A 76 -1.17 -0.39 -14.57
N ALA A 77 -1.18 0.89 -14.16
CA ALA A 77 -1.19 2.04 -15.08
C ALA A 77 0.02 2.04 -16.04
N ASN A 78 1.18 1.61 -15.55
CA ASN A 78 2.40 1.47 -16.35
C ASN A 78 2.48 0.16 -17.18
N ARG A 79 1.40 -0.64 -17.21
CA ARG A 79 1.30 -1.94 -17.90
C ARG A 79 2.38 -2.96 -17.48
N ASN A 80 2.90 -2.85 -16.26
CA ASN A 80 3.94 -3.74 -15.74
C ASN A 80 3.35 -5.00 -15.09
N ARG A 81 2.95 -5.98 -15.92
CA ARG A 81 2.23 -7.19 -15.49
C ARG A 81 3.02 -8.01 -14.45
N ILE A 82 4.32 -8.19 -14.66
CA ILE A 82 5.16 -9.01 -13.80
C ILE A 82 5.26 -8.38 -12.40
N ARG A 83 5.63 -7.10 -12.32
CA ARG A 83 5.80 -6.44 -11.01
C ARG A 83 4.50 -6.31 -10.24
N LYS A 84 3.36 -6.16 -10.94
CA LYS A 84 2.02 -6.16 -10.35
C LYS A 84 1.73 -7.45 -9.57
N ILE A 85 2.18 -8.60 -10.07
CA ILE A 85 1.94 -9.89 -9.39
C ILE A 85 2.95 -10.08 -8.26
N VAL A 86 4.23 -9.85 -8.58
CA VAL A 86 5.35 -10.12 -7.67
C VAL A 86 5.27 -9.32 -6.36
N ILE A 87 4.79 -8.07 -6.39
CA ILE A 87 4.66 -7.28 -5.15
C ILE A 87 3.66 -7.90 -4.16
N TRP A 88 2.58 -8.52 -4.64
CA TRP A 88 1.63 -9.23 -3.79
C TRP A 88 2.23 -10.53 -3.25
N ASP A 89 2.95 -11.29 -4.08
CA ASP A 89 3.63 -12.52 -3.63
C ASP A 89 4.61 -12.23 -2.49
N MET A 90 5.39 -11.16 -2.62
CA MET A 90 6.34 -10.75 -1.58
C MET A 90 5.63 -10.24 -0.32
N LEU A 91 4.49 -9.56 -0.45
CA LEU A 91 3.66 -9.19 0.71
C LEU A 91 3.19 -10.45 1.46
N TRP A 92 2.71 -11.48 0.75
CA TRP A 92 2.22 -12.69 1.40
C TRP A 92 3.32 -13.44 2.14
N GLU A 93 4.54 -13.49 1.60
CA GLU A 93 5.69 -14.02 2.33
C GLU A 93 6.00 -13.22 3.59
N TYR A 94 5.96 -11.88 3.50
CA TYR A 94 6.16 -11.03 4.67
C TYR A 94 5.09 -11.24 5.74
N ILE A 95 3.82 -11.33 5.36
CA ILE A 95 2.72 -11.60 6.29
C ILE A 95 2.87 -12.97 6.94
N ARG A 96 3.27 -14.01 6.19
CA ARG A 96 3.55 -15.33 6.78
C ARG A 96 4.64 -15.26 7.84
N TYR A 97 5.70 -14.51 7.57
CA TYR A 97 6.76 -14.25 8.56
C TYR A 97 6.23 -13.54 9.81
N LEU A 98 5.40 -12.50 9.65
CA LEU A 98 4.77 -11.82 10.79
C LEU A 98 3.85 -12.75 11.59
N MET A 99 3.06 -13.58 10.92
CA MET A 99 2.15 -14.54 11.56
C MET A 99 2.91 -15.59 12.36
N PHE A 100 4.07 -16.03 11.87
CA PHE A 100 4.96 -16.93 12.60
C PHE A 100 5.47 -16.27 13.91
N ASN A 101 5.90 -15.02 13.83
CA ASN A 101 6.45 -14.29 14.97
C ASN A 101 5.42 -13.94 16.06
N ILE A 102 4.12 -13.91 15.73
CA ILE A 102 3.04 -13.69 16.70
C ILE A 102 2.40 -14.99 17.19
N GLU A 103 3.07 -16.13 16.94
CA GLU A 103 2.68 -17.46 17.41
C GLU A 103 1.25 -17.87 16.98
N VAL A 104 0.84 -17.54 15.74
CA VAL A 104 -0.39 -18.11 15.19
C VAL A 104 -0.23 -19.63 15.16
N ARG A 105 -1.01 -20.34 15.99
CA ARG A 105 -1.01 -21.81 16.08
C ARG A 105 -1.04 -22.43 14.69
N GLU A 106 -0.15 -23.39 14.41
CA GLU A 106 0.03 -23.99 13.08
C GLU A 106 -1.30 -24.47 12.46
N GLY A 107 -2.16 -25.13 13.25
CA GLY A 107 -3.47 -25.59 12.80
C GLY A 107 -4.44 -24.48 12.35
N ASN A 108 -4.20 -23.23 12.75
CA ASN A 108 -4.99 -22.06 12.37
C ASN A 108 -4.30 -21.18 11.31
N PHE A 109 -3.06 -21.48 10.94
CA PHE A 109 -2.26 -20.62 10.07
C PHE A 109 -2.90 -20.41 8.71
N GLY A 110 -3.26 -21.52 8.03
CA GLY A 110 -3.88 -21.46 6.69
C GLY A 110 -5.21 -20.69 6.68
N LYS A 111 -6.06 -20.94 7.69
CA LYS A 111 -7.36 -20.24 7.84
C LYS A 111 -7.16 -18.74 8.09
N THR A 112 -6.21 -18.39 8.94
CA THR A 112 -5.91 -16.99 9.27
C THR A 112 -5.34 -16.26 8.07
N LEU A 113 -4.38 -16.86 7.36
CA LEU A 113 -3.80 -16.27 6.15
C LEU A 113 -4.88 -16.04 5.08
N LYS A 114 -5.75 -17.03 4.87
CA LYS A 114 -6.87 -16.89 3.92
C LYS A 114 -7.78 -15.72 4.27
N LYS A 115 -8.16 -15.57 5.56
CA LYS A 115 -8.99 -14.46 6.02
C LYS A 115 -8.31 -13.11 5.79
N VAL A 116 -7.01 -13.00 6.06
CA VAL A 116 -6.23 -11.77 5.81
C VAL A 116 -6.20 -11.45 4.32
N GLN A 117 -5.99 -12.46 3.46
CA GLN A 117 -6.00 -12.30 2.01
C GLN A 117 -7.37 -11.82 1.50
N GLU A 118 -8.47 -12.44 1.94
CA GLU A 118 -9.83 -12.02 1.60
C GLU A 118 -10.09 -10.57 2.00
N GLN A 119 -9.65 -10.17 3.19
CA GLN A 119 -9.80 -8.80 3.68
C GLN A 119 -9.00 -7.78 2.89
N VAL A 120 -7.73 -8.08 2.57
CA VAL A 120 -6.85 -7.21 1.79
C VAL A 120 -7.31 -7.08 0.33
N TYR A 121 -7.74 -8.17 -0.30
CA TYR A 121 -8.26 -8.12 -1.67
C TYR A 121 -9.63 -7.45 -1.72
N GLY A 122 -10.51 -7.70 -0.75
CA GLY A 122 -11.80 -7.01 -0.63
C GLY A 122 -11.63 -5.50 -0.48
N LEU A 123 -10.71 -5.07 0.39
CA LEU A 123 -10.32 -3.66 0.53
C LEU A 123 -9.81 -3.10 -0.80
N SER A 124 -8.85 -3.76 -1.45
CA SER A 124 -8.24 -3.29 -2.70
C SER A 124 -9.30 -3.10 -3.79
N LEU A 125 -10.23 -4.04 -3.92
CA LEU A 125 -11.33 -3.96 -4.89
C LEU A 125 -12.28 -2.81 -4.57
N ALA A 126 -12.67 -2.63 -3.31
CA ALA A 126 -13.56 -1.55 -2.90
C ALA A 126 -12.91 -0.17 -3.11
N LEU A 127 -11.60 -0.06 -2.88
CA LEU A 127 -10.84 1.15 -3.18
C LEU A 127 -10.75 1.42 -4.69
N ASP A 128 -10.50 0.39 -5.51
CA ASP A 128 -10.53 0.54 -6.97
C ASP A 128 -11.90 1.02 -7.45
N GLN A 129 -12.99 0.42 -6.96
CA GLN A 129 -14.35 0.87 -7.27
C GLN A 129 -14.59 2.33 -6.87
N SER A 130 -14.13 2.72 -5.66
CA SER A 130 -14.29 4.09 -5.18
C SER A 130 -13.62 5.13 -6.08
N LEU A 131 -12.46 4.80 -6.69
CA LEU A 131 -11.72 5.71 -7.54
C LEU A 131 -12.16 5.67 -9.01
N ASP A 132 -12.49 4.48 -9.51
CA ASP A 132 -12.67 4.25 -10.94
C ASP A 132 -14.14 4.36 -11.38
N THR A 133 -15.09 4.26 -10.45
CA THR A 133 -16.54 4.31 -10.75
C THR A 133 -17.18 5.65 -10.39
N CYS A 134 -16.71 6.30 -9.32
CA CYS A 134 -17.23 7.59 -8.87
C CYS A 134 -16.66 8.73 -9.71
N GLN A 135 -17.53 9.62 -10.20
CA GLN A 135 -17.13 10.71 -11.09
C GLN A 135 -16.77 11.98 -10.32
N LEU A 136 -17.40 12.20 -9.17
CA LEU A 136 -17.19 13.38 -8.33
C LEU A 136 -16.23 13.05 -7.17
N GLU A 137 -15.34 13.99 -6.84
CA GLU A 137 -14.39 13.83 -5.73
C GLU A 137 -15.08 13.56 -4.39
N ALA A 138 -16.24 14.18 -4.15
CA ALA A 138 -17.05 13.93 -2.95
C ALA A 138 -17.58 12.49 -2.87
N GLU A 139 -17.97 11.90 -4.01
CA GLU A 139 -18.43 10.50 -4.09
C GLU A 139 -17.26 9.54 -3.87
N GLN A 140 -16.10 9.82 -4.48
CA GLN A 140 -14.87 9.05 -4.28
C GLN A 140 -14.48 9.02 -2.80
N LEU A 141 -14.47 10.19 -2.15
CA LEU A 141 -14.17 10.31 -0.72
C LEU A 141 -15.16 9.53 0.15
N ALA A 142 -16.46 9.64 -0.13
CA ALA A 142 -17.49 8.92 0.64
C ALA A 142 -17.36 7.39 0.46
N ALA A 143 -17.20 6.91 -0.76
CA ALA A 143 -17.03 5.50 -1.07
C ALA A 143 -15.73 4.94 -0.47
N MET A 144 -14.62 5.68 -0.57
CA MET A 144 -13.34 5.30 0.02
C MET A 144 -13.43 5.24 1.55
N LYS A 145 -14.04 6.26 2.17
CA LYS A 145 -14.28 6.27 3.64
C LYS A 145 -15.06 5.04 4.06
N TYR A 146 -16.13 4.69 3.34
CA TYR A 146 -16.94 3.51 3.63
C TYR A 146 -16.12 2.22 3.50
N ALA A 147 -15.34 2.06 2.41
CA ALA A 147 -14.47 0.91 2.22
C ALA A 147 -13.46 0.76 3.37
N LEU A 148 -12.80 1.84 3.77
CA LEU A 148 -11.84 1.83 4.87
C LEU A 148 -12.52 1.49 6.21
N TRP A 149 -13.72 2.01 6.45
CA TRP A 149 -14.49 1.66 7.65
C TRP A 149 -14.83 0.17 7.73
N VAL A 150 -15.28 -0.42 6.61
CA VAL A 150 -15.60 -1.85 6.53
C VAL A 150 -14.35 -2.70 6.73
N PHE A 151 -13.27 -2.42 6.00
CA PHE A 151 -12.15 -3.35 5.92
C PHE A 151 -11.00 -3.08 6.90
N LEU A 152 -10.78 -1.84 7.34
CA LEU A 152 -9.75 -1.55 8.37
C LEU A 152 -10.33 -1.59 9.77
N TYR A 153 -11.54 -1.06 9.95
CA TYR A 153 -12.18 -0.91 11.26
C TYR A 153 -13.31 -1.89 11.50
N ASN A 154 -13.56 -2.84 10.59
CA ASN A 154 -14.57 -3.88 10.74
C ASN A 154 -15.97 -3.32 11.10
N MET A 155 -16.33 -2.18 10.50
CA MET A 155 -17.58 -1.46 10.79
C MET A 155 -17.78 -1.09 12.27
N ASP A 156 -16.70 -0.85 13.01
CA ASP A 156 -16.80 -0.32 14.37
C ASP A 156 -17.51 1.04 14.36
N LYS A 157 -18.69 1.10 14.99
CA LYS A 157 -19.52 2.31 15.07
C LYS A 157 -18.81 3.47 15.74
N GLN A 158 -17.85 3.21 16.64
CA GLN A 158 -17.05 4.27 17.25
C GLN A 158 -16.13 4.95 16.22
N MET A 159 -15.77 4.24 15.15
CA MET A 159 -14.86 4.73 14.12
C MET A 159 -15.56 5.46 12.97
N GLU A 160 -16.87 5.25 12.76
CA GLU A 160 -17.67 5.77 11.63
C GLU A 160 -17.56 7.30 11.46
N TYR A 161 -17.55 8.04 12.56
CA TYR A 161 -17.42 9.49 12.61
C TYR A 161 -16.11 9.96 13.24
N SER A 162 -15.14 9.04 13.41
CA SER A 162 -13.86 9.36 14.03
C SER A 162 -12.95 10.18 13.14
N ASN A 163 -12.10 11.00 13.76
CA ASN A 163 -11.01 11.68 13.07
C ASN A 163 -10.00 10.69 12.48
N ALA A 164 -9.81 9.52 13.09
CA ALA A 164 -8.90 8.48 12.60
C ALA A 164 -9.33 7.98 11.20
N LEU A 165 -10.61 7.65 11.03
CA LEU A 165 -11.17 7.21 9.75
C LEU A 165 -11.08 8.30 8.68
N MET A 166 -11.42 9.54 9.03
CA MET A 166 -11.30 10.66 8.10
C MET A 166 -9.84 10.91 7.69
N ASN A 167 -8.92 10.89 8.67
CA ASN A 167 -7.49 11.07 8.44
C ASN A 167 -6.92 9.99 7.51
N VAL A 168 -7.24 8.72 7.72
CA VAL A 168 -6.76 7.64 6.83
C VAL A 168 -7.39 7.73 5.44
N THR A 169 -8.63 8.21 5.33
CA THR A 169 -9.29 8.42 4.02
C THR A 169 -8.58 9.51 3.22
N MET A 170 -8.35 10.67 3.82
CA MET A 170 -7.60 11.77 3.19
C MET A 170 -6.18 11.32 2.84
N TYR A 171 -5.53 10.60 3.76
CA TYR A 171 -4.21 10.02 3.54
C TYR A 171 -4.15 9.13 2.30
N VAL A 172 -5.08 8.18 2.15
CA VAL A 172 -5.09 7.26 1.01
C VAL A 172 -5.32 8.01 -0.31
N MET A 173 -6.21 9.01 -0.33
CA MET A 173 -6.40 9.88 -1.50
C MET A 173 -5.12 10.64 -1.87
N ASP A 174 -4.49 11.28 -0.89
CA ASP A 174 -3.26 12.05 -1.11
C ASP A 174 -2.12 11.16 -1.59
N MET A 175 -1.95 9.98 -1.00
CA MET A 175 -0.90 9.05 -1.43
C MET A 175 -1.17 8.46 -2.82
N ASN A 176 -2.43 8.21 -3.18
CA ASN A 176 -2.79 7.79 -4.54
C ASN A 176 -2.42 8.87 -5.56
N ASN A 177 -2.75 10.13 -5.26
CA ASN A 177 -2.37 11.26 -6.10
C ASN A 177 -0.85 11.42 -6.19
N PHE A 178 -0.13 11.33 -5.06
CA PHE A 178 1.32 11.39 -5.01
C PHE A 178 1.97 10.32 -5.91
N ILE A 179 1.57 9.05 -5.75
CA ILE A 179 2.10 7.93 -6.53
C ILE A 179 1.81 8.09 -8.03
N ALA A 180 0.65 8.64 -8.40
CA ALA A 180 0.30 8.91 -9.79
C ALA A 180 1.19 9.99 -10.43
N LEU A 181 1.69 10.94 -9.63
CA LEU A 181 2.54 12.05 -10.05
C LEU A 181 4.04 11.70 -10.11
N LEU A 182 4.47 10.58 -9.51
CA LEU A 182 5.88 10.17 -9.56
C LEU A 182 6.32 9.93 -11.01
N PRO A 183 7.49 10.48 -11.42
CA PRO A 183 8.00 10.20 -12.75
C PRO A 183 8.36 8.72 -12.90
N LYS A 184 8.26 8.24 -14.15
CA LYS A 184 8.18 6.81 -14.46
C LYS A 184 9.45 6.06 -14.06
N GLU A 185 10.62 6.65 -14.26
CA GLU A 185 11.90 5.99 -14.00
C GLU A 185 12.20 5.91 -12.50
N GLU A 186 11.93 6.97 -11.75
CA GLU A 186 12.04 7.04 -10.30
C GLU A 186 11.09 6.03 -9.66
N PHE A 187 9.83 6.01 -10.10
CA PHE A 187 8.90 4.98 -9.66
C PHE A 187 9.40 3.58 -10.03
N LYS A 188 9.92 3.35 -11.25
CA LYS A 188 10.42 2.04 -11.67
C LYS A 188 11.63 1.58 -10.84
N GLN A 189 12.45 2.47 -10.32
CA GLN A 189 13.59 2.12 -9.47
C GLN A 189 13.23 2.06 -7.98
N GLY A 190 12.04 2.55 -7.58
CA GLY A 190 11.72 2.78 -6.18
C GLY A 190 12.56 3.90 -5.58
N ALA A 191 12.96 4.88 -6.40
CA ALA A 191 13.81 6.01 -6.03
C ALA A 191 12.97 7.20 -5.56
N PHE A 192 12.17 6.99 -4.51
CA PHE A 192 11.37 8.03 -3.88
C PHE A 192 11.18 7.75 -2.39
N ILE A 193 10.77 8.78 -1.66
CA ILE A 193 10.31 8.66 -0.27
C ILE A 193 8.84 9.05 -0.18
N TRP A 194 8.13 8.50 0.80
CA TRP A 194 6.76 8.92 1.07
C TRP A 194 6.73 10.35 1.62
N PRO A 195 5.74 11.17 1.24
CA PRO A 195 5.55 12.47 1.86
C PRO A 195 5.14 12.32 3.34
N HIS A 196 5.66 13.22 4.18
CA HIS A 196 5.28 13.33 5.59
C HIS A 196 3.91 13.99 5.75
#